data_AF-A0A9X1HLI9-F1
#
_entry.id   AF-A0A9X1HLI9-F1
#
_cell.length_a   1.000
_cell.length_b   1.000
_cell.length_c   1.000
_cell.angle_alpha   90.00
_cell.angle_beta   90.00
_cell.angle_gamma   90.00
#
_symmetry.space_group_name_H-M   'P 1'
#
loop_
_entity.id
_entity.type
_entity.pdbx_description
1 polymer ?
#
loop_
_entity_poly.entity_id
_entity_poly.type
_entity_poly.pdbx_seq_one_letter_code
_entity_poly.pdbx_strand_id
1 'polypeptide(L)'
;MKEKLTLSIDKKTKDLAKKYAKRRGITVSGMVEHFLRSVSRQEESWQPRDGSVTSKLTGSIPDPANQDYDIMVTEALMQKYGYEKNSD
;
A
#
# COMPACT_ATOMS: atom_id res chain seq x y z
N MET A 1 -16.42 -7.18 -14.28
CA MET A 1 -16.44 -7.24 -15.76
C MET A 1 -15.01 -7.11 -16.27
N LYS A 2 -14.64 -7.71 -17.42
CA LYS A 2 -13.29 -7.54 -18.01
C LYS A 2 -13.40 -6.73 -19.29
N GLU A 3 -12.58 -5.69 -19.39
CA GLU A 3 -12.46 -4.84 -20.59
C GLU A 3 -11.12 -5.05 -21.30
N LYS A 4 -11.06 -4.67 -22.58
CA LYS A 4 -9.86 -4.82 -23.40
C LYS A 4 -9.14 -3.49 -23.52
N LEU A 5 -7.86 -3.47 -23.17
CA LEU A 5 -6.95 -2.33 -23.36
C LEU A 5 -5.90 -2.70 -24.43
N THR A 6 -5.84 -1.95 -25.51
CA THR A 6 -4.84 -2.14 -26.58
C THR A 6 -3.68 -1.17 -26.37
N LEU A 7 -2.46 -1.70 -26.23
CA LEU A 7 -1.25 -0.92 -25.98
C LEU A 7 -0.28 -1.02 -27.15
N SER A 8 0.26 0.12 -27.57
CA SER A 8 1.37 0.20 -28.53
C SER A 8 2.70 0.18 -27.78
N ILE A 9 3.51 -0.84 -28.02
CA ILE A 9 4.84 -1.01 -27.40
C ILE A 9 5.85 -1.49 -28.44
N ASP A 10 7.12 -1.26 -28.16
CA ASP A 10 8.20 -1.76 -28.99
C ASP A 10 8.20 -3.31 -29.09
N LYS A 11 8.58 -3.82 -30.26
CA LYS A 11 8.56 -5.26 -30.56
C LYS A 11 9.48 -6.06 -29.63
N LYS A 12 10.69 -5.55 -29.36
CA LYS A 12 11.66 -6.20 -28.45
C LYS A 12 11.09 -6.26 -27.04
N THR A 13 10.43 -5.19 -26.59
CA THR A 13 9.75 -5.16 -25.28
C THR A 13 8.64 -6.19 -25.19
N LYS A 14 7.80 -6.32 -26.24
CA LYS A 14 6.75 -7.35 -26.32
C LYS A 14 7.31 -8.77 -26.21
N ASP A 15 8.42 -9.04 -26.88
CA ASP A 15 9.03 -10.38 -26.88
C ASP A 15 9.68 -10.72 -25.53
N LEU A 16 10.32 -9.74 -24.89
CA LEU A 16 10.85 -9.89 -23.53
C LEU A 16 9.73 -10.15 -22.51
N ALA A 17 8.62 -9.42 -22.60
CA ALA A 17 7.46 -9.62 -21.73
C ALA A 17 6.88 -11.05 -21.87
N LYS A 18 6.75 -11.56 -23.09
CA LYS A 18 6.30 -12.94 -23.34
C LYS A 18 7.25 -13.98 -22.76
N LYS A 19 8.57 -13.81 -22.95
CA LYS A 19 9.59 -14.71 -22.38
C LYS A 19 9.55 -14.71 -20.86
N TYR A 20 9.44 -13.53 -20.25
CA TYR A 20 9.34 -13.37 -18.81
C TYR A 20 8.10 -14.07 -18.25
N ALA A 21 6.94 -13.80 -18.85
CA ALA A 21 5.66 -14.37 -18.44
C ALA A 21 5.68 -15.92 -18.52
N LYS A 22 6.18 -16.47 -19.63
CA LYS A 22 6.33 -17.92 -19.82
C LYS A 22 7.23 -18.55 -18.76
N ARG A 23 8.38 -17.93 -18.46
CA ARG A 23 9.32 -18.43 -17.43
C ARG A 23 8.71 -18.43 -16.03
N ARG A 24 7.81 -17.49 -15.73
CA ARG A 24 7.14 -17.35 -14.43
C ARG A 24 5.82 -18.13 -14.35
N GLY A 25 5.38 -18.80 -15.41
CA GLY A 25 4.10 -19.50 -15.45
C GLY A 25 2.88 -18.57 -15.40
N ILE A 26 3.02 -17.32 -15.82
CA ILE A 26 1.94 -16.32 -15.84
C ILE A 26 1.65 -15.84 -17.27
N THR A 27 0.52 -15.17 -17.46
CA THR A 27 0.18 -14.53 -18.73
C THR A 27 0.68 -13.08 -18.78
N VAL A 28 0.94 -12.56 -19.98
CA VAL A 28 1.31 -11.15 -20.15
C VAL A 28 0.19 -10.23 -19.67
N SER A 29 -1.07 -10.56 -19.96
CA SER A 29 -2.22 -9.79 -19.46
C SER A 29 -2.30 -9.79 -17.94
N GLY A 30 -2.11 -10.94 -17.28
CA GLY A 30 -2.12 -11.02 -15.82
C GLY A 30 -0.99 -10.22 -15.18
N MET A 31 0.21 -10.25 -15.78
CA MET A 31 1.35 -9.42 -15.34
C MET A 31 1.04 -7.92 -15.44
N VAL A 32 0.48 -7.47 -16.57
CA VAL A 32 0.12 -6.06 -16.77
C VAL A 32 -1.03 -5.67 -15.84
N GLU A 33 -2.04 -6.51 -15.67
CA GLU A 33 -3.18 -6.26 -14.79
C GLU A 33 -2.73 -6.09 -13.33
N HIS A 34 -1.81 -6.94 -12.87
CA HIS A 34 -1.21 -6.82 -11.54
C HIS A 34 -0.42 -5.51 -11.38
N PHE A 35 0.41 -5.17 -12.38
CA PHE A 35 1.16 -3.92 -12.36
C PHE A 35 0.22 -2.70 -12.31
N LEU A 36 -0.78 -2.65 -13.20
CA LEU A 36 -1.76 -1.58 -13.23
C LEU A 36 -2.49 -1.45 -11.88
N ARG A 37 -2.96 -2.55 -11.30
CA ARG A 37 -3.52 -2.54 -9.93
C ARG A 37 -2.57 -2.01 -8.88
N SER A 38 -1.29 -2.34 -8.96
CA SER A 38 -0.29 -1.91 -7.98
C SER A 38 -0.05 -0.39 -8.02
N VAL A 39 -0.06 0.19 -9.22
CA VAL A 39 0.19 1.64 -9.42
C VAL A 39 -1.08 2.48 -9.34
N SER A 40 -2.25 1.91 -9.66
CA SER A 40 -3.55 2.60 -9.56
C SER A 40 -4.17 2.50 -8.16
N ARG A 41 -3.55 1.76 -7.23
CA ARG A 41 -4.08 1.50 -5.89
C ARG A 41 -4.25 2.76 -5.04
N GLN A 42 -3.59 3.86 -5.38
CA GLN A 42 -3.76 5.14 -4.69
C GLN A 42 -5.04 5.89 -5.08
N GLU A 43 -5.68 5.58 -6.22
CA GLU A 43 -6.95 6.22 -6.60
C GLU A 43 -8.16 5.59 -5.90
N GLU A 44 -8.02 4.37 -5.35
CA GLU A 44 -9.03 3.71 -4.52
C GLU A 44 -8.70 3.80 -3.02
N SER A 45 -8.02 4.86 -2.58
CA SER A 45 -8.05 5.15 -1.15
C SER A 45 -9.51 5.41 -0.78
N TRP A 46 -10.07 4.55 0.08
CA TRP A 46 -11.36 4.81 0.67
C TRP A 46 -11.29 6.20 1.30
N GLN A 47 -12.00 7.16 0.71
CA GLN A 47 -12.16 8.49 1.26
C GLN A 47 -13.43 8.44 2.09
N PRO A 48 -13.37 8.73 3.40
CA PRO A 48 -14.57 8.83 4.21
C PRO A 48 -15.47 9.93 3.63
N ARG A 49 -16.79 9.69 3.59
CA ARG A 49 -17.76 10.68 3.12
C ARG A 49 -17.56 12.01 3.84
N ASP A 50 -17.56 13.11 3.09
CA ASP A 50 -17.41 14.47 3.62
C ASP A 50 -18.38 14.74 4.78
N GLY A 51 -17.83 15.24 5.89
CA GLY A 51 -18.58 15.57 7.11
C GLY A 51 -18.91 14.39 8.03
N SER A 52 -18.57 13.15 7.65
CA SER A 52 -18.73 11.99 8.53
C SER A 52 -17.80 12.06 9.74
N VAL A 53 -18.17 11.36 10.82
CA VAL A 53 -17.28 11.23 11.99
C VAL A 53 -15.93 10.64 11.57
N THR A 54 -15.95 9.65 10.67
CA THR A 54 -14.76 9.07 10.05
C THR A 54 -13.90 10.08 9.30
N SER A 55 -14.47 11.06 8.57
CA SER A 55 -13.67 12.07 7.87
C SER A 55 -13.01 13.05 8.84
N LYS A 56 -13.67 13.37 9.96
CA LYS A 56 -13.10 14.22 11.01
C LYS A 56 -11.98 13.53 11.79
N LEU A 57 -12.07 12.21 11.96
CA LEU A 57 -11.10 11.41 12.69
C LEU A 57 -9.92 10.94 11.82
N THR A 58 -10.08 10.90 10.50
CA THR A 58 -9.01 10.49 9.58
C THR A 58 -7.85 11.49 9.69
N GLY A 59 -6.65 10.99 9.99
CA GLY A 59 -5.46 11.83 10.25
C GLY A 59 -5.37 12.41 11.67
N SER A 60 -6.34 12.16 12.55
CA SER A 60 -6.25 12.54 13.97
C SER A 60 -5.33 11.61 14.77
N ILE A 61 -5.10 10.40 14.27
CA ILE A 61 -4.08 9.50 14.81
C ILE A 61 -2.80 9.76 14.01
N PRO A 62 -1.70 10.17 14.65
CA PRO A 62 -0.42 10.34 13.96
C PRO A 62 0.02 9.00 13.37
N ASP A 63 0.44 9.03 12.11
CA ASP A 63 0.96 7.85 11.42
C ASP A 63 2.31 7.45 12.05
N PRO A 64 2.44 6.27 12.67
CA PRO A 64 3.67 5.83 13.31
C PRO A 64 4.69 5.31 12.30
N ALA A 65 4.73 5.87 11.08
CA ALA A 65 5.48 5.36 9.93
C ALA A 65 6.99 5.11 10.18
N ASN A 66 7.54 5.54 11.32
CA ASN A 66 8.92 5.28 11.75
C ASN A 66 9.08 4.81 13.20
N GLN A 67 8.00 4.39 13.89
CA GLN A 67 8.08 3.86 15.25
C GLN A 67 7.67 2.39 15.30
N ASP A 68 8.56 1.58 15.87
CA ASP A 68 8.30 0.16 16.12
C ASP A 68 7.08 0.01 17.06
N TYR A 69 6.13 -0.84 16.67
CA TYR A 69 4.88 -1.07 17.39
C TYR A 69 5.14 -1.46 18.85
N ASP A 70 6.13 -2.30 19.09
CA ASP A 70 6.43 -2.82 20.43
C ASP A 70 6.97 -1.71 21.35
N ILE A 71 7.70 -0.75 20.79
CA ILE A 71 8.22 0.41 21.52
C ILE A 71 7.06 1.31 21.96
N MET A 72 6.12 1.62 21.05
CA MET A 72 4.96 2.45 21.37
C MET A 72 4.07 1.84 22.45
N VAL A 73 3.84 0.53 22.40
CA VAL A 73 3.05 -0.18 23.41
C VAL A 73 3.77 -0.13 24.77
N THR A 74 5.08 -0.34 24.77
CA THR A 74 5.90 -0.29 25.99
C THR A 74 5.88 1.09 26.62
N GLU A 75 6.08 2.15 25.83
CA GLU A 75 6.04 3.55 26.31
C GLU A 75 4.66 3.92 26.87
N ALA A 76 3.58 3.53 26.18
CA ALA A 76 2.22 3.79 26.65
C ALA A 76 1.90 3.06 27.97
N LEU A 77 2.39 1.83 28.15
CA LEU A 77 2.25 1.09 29.40
C LEU A 77 3.09 1.71 30.52
N MET A 78 4.33 2.10 30.24
CA MET A 78 5.19 2.79 31.21
C MET A 78 4.54 4.10 31.68
N GLN A 79 4.01 4.91 30.76
CA GLN A 79 3.30 6.15 31.08
C GLN A 79 2.03 5.88 31.90
N LYS A 80 1.22 4.88 31.52
CA LYS A 80 -0.02 4.52 32.23
C LYS A 80 0.24 4.05 33.67
N TYR A 81 1.34 3.34 33.90
CA TYR A 81 1.68 2.78 35.20
C TYR A 81 2.75 3.59 35.97
N GLY A 82 3.16 4.76 35.46
CA GLY A 82 4.01 5.72 36.17
C GLY A 82 5.50 5.33 36.26
N TYR A 83 6.01 4.53 35.33
CA TYR A 83 7.44 4.22 35.26
C TYR A 83 8.19 5.34 34.53
N GLU A 84 8.83 6.24 35.27
CA GLU A 84 9.70 7.27 34.69
C GLU A 84 11.03 6.65 34.22
N LYS A 85 11.44 7.02 33.00
CA LYS A 85 12.78 6.73 32.49
C LYS A 85 13.74 7.63 33.28
N ASN A 86 14.34 7.10 34.34
CA ASN A 86 15.39 7.81 35.07
C ASN A 86 16.47 8.22 34.06
N SER A 87 16.64 9.53 33.89
CA SER A 87 17.76 10.14 33.15
C SER A 87 19.04 9.95 33.96
N ASP A 88 19.98 9.18 33.43
CA ASP A 88 21.41 9.30 33.71
C ASP A 88 22.12 9.83 32.45
#